data_AF-A0A8T5UP00-F1
#
_entry.id   AF-A0A8T5UP00-F1
#
_cell.length_a   1.000
_cell.length_b   1.000
_cell.length_c   1.000
_cell.angle_alpha   90.00
_cell.angle_beta   90.00
_cell.angle_gamma   90.00
#
_symmetry.space_group_name_H-M   'P 1'
#
loop_
_entity.id
_entity.type
_entity.pdbx_description
1 polymer ?
#
loop_
_entity_poly.entity_id
_entity_poly.type
_entity_poly.pdbx_seq_one_letter_code
_entity_poly.pdbx_strand_id
1 'polypeptide(L)'
;ILVLYKGTGTCIFFKSYGSEQIDPELIGGFLSAVSSFGKEMATQEALNEISYGDKMLLLADGALIRVALVLGKNASLILRRHLKEFIDRFEKTFNDILPNWRGQLNHFRNSGILVDELLNTSIILPHQISYDFSSVKDLKNPHSKEVLKVAQSCCEEAEREFFFIATLLKEVADRTNKDTAEIFMGIKELRDKKILIPIEISAIEAQPVSQQEINLINQKVVSLTNLTNEEKQKLVNDLAQLGPVEREAYLTSLTGQQKIVTAPIKTTIGDLSVDNQKAAKKGIKELLNRAKMAQGKKNFIKAVEFYQSAAMLASNWELTAEFLKIQETLRKTRIEDLKIKKKNLENEARSAVKEKNYLEASTKFKYASKMASEIFKLGATEMTKEVKRLTNKANEYEKMK
;
A
#
# COMPACT_ATOMS: atom_id res chain seq x y z
N ILE A 1 -8.11 -1.46 6.72
CA ILE A 1 -8.50 -2.64 5.92
C ILE A 1 -9.77 -3.24 6.51
N LEU A 2 -10.69 -3.64 5.65
CA LEU A 2 -11.95 -4.29 6.03
C LEU A 2 -12.09 -5.61 5.26
N VAL A 3 -12.49 -6.67 5.95
CA VAL A 3 -12.82 -7.97 5.36
C VAL A 3 -14.27 -8.26 5.70
N LEU A 4 -15.07 -8.45 4.66
CA LEU A 4 -16.49 -8.71 4.73
C LEU A 4 -16.80 -10.14 4.29
N TYR A 5 -17.61 -10.84 5.06
CA TYR A 5 -18.15 -12.13 4.64
C TYR A 5 -19.30 -11.91 3.65
N LYS A 6 -19.21 -12.51 2.45
CA LYS A 6 -20.19 -12.27 1.38
C LYS A 6 -21.58 -12.80 1.68
N GLY A 7 -21.67 -13.88 2.47
CA GLY A 7 -22.95 -14.51 2.80
C GLY A 7 -23.91 -13.56 3.50
N THR A 8 -23.39 -12.69 4.37
CA THR A 8 -24.20 -11.80 5.23
C THR A 8 -23.83 -10.32 5.12
N GLY A 9 -22.72 -9.98 4.46
CA GLY A 9 -22.17 -8.61 4.43
C GLY A 9 -21.50 -8.18 5.74
N THR A 10 -21.35 -9.10 6.69
CA THR A 10 -20.79 -8.80 8.02
C THR A 10 -19.28 -8.63 7.95
N CYS A 11 -18.76 -7.63 8.68
CA CYS A 11 -17.33 -7.41 8.83
C CYS A 11 -16.75 -8.50 9.74
N ILE A 12 -15.82 -9.29 9.23
CA ILE A 12 -15.16 -10.36 9.98
C ILE A 12 -13.76 -9.96 10.47
N PHE A 13 -13.19 -8.93 9.85
CA PHE A 13 -11.93 -8.35 10.27
C PHE A 13 -11.86 -6.88 9.88
N PHE A 14 -11.47 -6.04 10.82
CA PHE A 14 -11.20 -4.62 10.62
C PHE A 14 -9.88 -4.29 11.32
N LYS A 15 -9.00 -3.55 10.65
CA LYS A 15 -7.85 -2.93 11.30
C LYS A 15 -7.54 -1.58 10.65
N SER A 16 -7.43 -0.54 11.46
CA SER A 16 -6.94 0.77 11.03
C SER A 16 -5.45 0.88 11.33
N TYR A 17 -4.72 1.54 10.43
CA TYR A 17 -3.28 1.80 10.60
C TYR A 17 -2.94 3.28 10.43
N GLY A 18 -3.94 4.14 10.20
CA GLY A 18 -3.75 5.57 10.10
C GLY A 18 -3.70 6.23 11.47
N SER A 19 -3.03 7.37 11.56
CA SER A 19 -3.04 8.25 12.75
C SER A 19 -4.34 9.05 12.90
N GLU A 20 -5.11 9.19 11.81
CA GLU A 20 -6.46 9.77 11.85
C GLU A 20 -7.42 8.74 12.44
N GLN A 21 -8.08 9.10 13.55
CA GLN A 21 -9.20 8.32 14.05
C GLN A 21 -10.26 8.29 12.95
N ILE A 22 -10.55 7.10 12.44
CA ILE A 22 -11.61 6.92 11.44
C ILE A 22 -12.92 7.15 12.18
N ASP A 23 -13.66 8.17 11.76
CA ASP A 23 -14.98 8.48 12.30
C ASP A 23 -15.90 7.24 12.18
N PRO A 24 -16.52 6.79 13.30
CA PRO A 24 -17.57 5.78 13.31
C PRO A 24 -18.61 5.89 12.19
N GLU A 25 -19.07 7.09 11.86
CA GLU A 25 -20.06 7.31 10.80
C GLU A 25 -19.48 6.99 9.41
N LEU A 26 -18.20 7.30 9.21
CA LEU A 26 -17.47 6.98 7.98
C LEU A 26 -17.34 5.46 7.78
N ILE A 27 -17.21 4.70 8.87
CA ILE A 27 -17.15 3.23 8.82
C ILE A 27 -18.49 2.66 8.36
N GLY A 28 -19.61 3.17 8.88
CA GLY A 28 -20.96 2.79 8.43
C GLY A 28 -21.19 3.12 6.95
N GLY A 29 -20.74 4.31 6.52
CA GLY A 29 -20.74 4.73 5.11
C GLY A 29 -19.92 3.80 4.22
N PHE A 30 -18.69 3.45 4.63
CA PHE A 30 -17.83 2.52 3.90
C PHE A 30 -18.43 1.12 3.82
N LEU A 31 -18.92 0.57 4.92
CA LEU A 31 -19.55 -0.76 4.94
C LEU A 31 -20.77 -0.80 4.01
N SER A 32 -21.59 0.24 4.03
CA SER A 32 -22.74 0.37 3.14
C SER A 32 -22.33 0.47 1.68
N ALA A 33 -21.36 1.33 1.36
CA ALA A 33 -20.84 1.49 0.00
C ALA A 33 -20.20 0.20 -0.51
N VAL A 34 -19.38 -0.48 0.30
CA VAL A 34 -18.73 -1.75 -0.08
C VAL A 34 -19.75 -2.87 -0.28
N SER A 35 -20.83 -2.88 0.50
CA SER A 35 -21.88 -3.92 0.41
C SER A 35 -22.85 -3.68 -0.76
N SER A 36 -23.14 -2.43 -1.10
CA SER A 36 -23.95 -2.06 -2.27
C SER A 36 -23.15 -2.10 -3.58
N PHE A 37 -21.82 -1.99 -3.51
CA PHE A 37 -20.94 -2.02 -4.67
C PHE A 37 -21.13 -3.32 -5.46
N GLY A 38 -21.63 -3.18 -6.69
CA GLY A 38 -21.94 -4.29 -7.59
C GLY A 38 -23.43 -4.54 -7.85
N LYS A 39 -24.35 -3.96 -7.06
CA LYS A 39 -25.78 -3.90 -7.41
C LYS A 39 -26.09 -2.78 -8.41
N GLU A 40 -25.37 -1.66 -8.34
CA GLU A 40 -25.74 -0.41 -9.07
C GLU A 40 -24.77 0.01 -10.18
N MET A 41 -23.60 -0.63 -10.31
CA MET A 41 -22.50 -0.13 -11.16
C MET A 41 -22.10 -1.16 -12.22
N ALA A 42 -22.71 -1.07 -13.41
CA ALA A 42 -22.43 -1.96 -14.55
C ALA A 42 -21.25 -1.51 -15.44
N THR A 43 -20.62 -0.37 -15.15
CA THR A 43 -19.83 0.36 -16.17
C THR A 43 -18.60 1.12 -15.68
N GLN A 44 -18.04 0.85 -14.50
CA GLN A 44 -16.82 1.58 -14.09
C GLN A 44 -15.51 0.82 -14.34
N GLU A 45 -14.59 1.59 -14.91
CA GLU A 45 -13.29 1.25 -15.41
C GLU A 45 -12.40 0.69 -14.28
N ALA A 46 -11.55 -0.28 -14.61
CA ALA A 46 -10.33 -0.54 -13.84
C ALA A 46 -10.48 -0.97 -12.35
N LEU A 47 -11.16 -2.09 -12.07
CA LEU A 47 -11.25 -2.73 -10.74
C LEU A 47 -11.61 -1.77 -9.61
N ASN A 48 -12.88 -1.81 -9.18
CA ASN A 48 -13.20 -1.77 -7.76
C ASN A 48 -12.64 -0.56 -6.97
N GLU A 49 -12.36 0.55 -7.64
CA GLU A 49 -11.93 1.79 -6.99
C GLU A 49 -13.12 2.73 -6.88
N ILE A 50 -13.43 3.15 -5.66
CA ILE A 50 -14.47 4.15 -5.40
C ILE A 50 -13.78 5.33 -4.73
N SER A 51 -13.89 6.51 -5.32
CA SER A 51 -13.51 7.75 -4.65
C SER A 51 -14.62 8.15 -3.69
N TYR A 52 -14.30 8.31 -2.41
CA TYR A 52 -15.21 8.77 -1.37
C TYR A 52 -14.53 9.92 -0.62
N GLY A 53 -14.95 11.16 -0.92
CA GLY A 53 -14.28 12.36 -0.40
C GLY A 53 -12.82 12.45 -0.86
N ASP A 54 -11.90 12.58 0.10
CA ASP A 54 -10.44 12.59 -0.11
C ASP A 54 -9.81 11.18 -0.06
N LYS A 55 -10.62 10.15 0.21
CA LYS A 55 -10.16 8.76 0.30
C LYS A 55 -10.54 7.98 -0.96
N MET A 56 -9.78 6.92 -1.21
CA MET A 56 -10.05 5.94 -2.24
C MET A 56 -10.27 4.56 -1.60
N LEU A 57 -11.33 3.89 -2.00
CA LEU A 57 -11.64 2.52 -1.61
C LEU A 57 -11.21 1.57 -2.71
N LEU A 58 -10.22 0.73 -2.45
CA LEU A 58 -9.87 -0.38 -3.34
C LEU A 58 -10.56 -1.64 -2.84
N LEU A 59 -11.46 -2.19 -3.66
CA LEU A 59 -12.18 -3.42 -3.35
C LEU A 59 -11.60 -4.61 -4.13
N ALA A 60 -11.69 -5.80 -3.56
CA ALA A 60 -11.41 -7.03 -4.26
C ALA A 60 -12.30 -8.14 -3.71
N ASP A 61 -12.70 -9.04 -4.60
CA ASP A 61 -13.66 -10.10 -4.34
C ASP A 61 -12.94 -11.46 -4.35
N GLY A 62 -13.16 -12.26 -3.31
CA GLY A 62 -12.86 -13.69 -3.26
C GLY A 62 -14.12 -14.54 -3.50
N ALA A 63 -14.06 -15.84 -3.24
CA ALA A 63 -15.24 -16.70 -3.35
C ALA A 63 -16.26 -16.45 -2.22
N LEU A 64 -15.78 -16.30 -0.99
CA LEU A 64 -16.56 -16.20 0.24
C LEU A 64 -16.41 -14.84 0.94
N ILE A 65 -15.36 -14.07 0.61
CA ILE A 65 -15.11 -12.76 1.22
C ILE A 65 -14.98 -11.63 0.19
N ARG A 66 -15.18 -10.40 0.65
CA ARG A 66 -14.82 -9.16 -0.03
C ARG A 66 -13.87 -8.37 0.86
N VAL A 67 -12.81 -7.82 0.30
CA VAL A 67 -11.84 -7.00 1.05
C VAL A 67 -11.84 -5.58 0.51
N ALA A 68 -11.80 -4.61 1.41
CA ALA A 68 -11.70 -3.20 1.11
C ALA A 68 -10.46 -2.59 1.77
N LEU A 69 -9.66 -1.86 0.99
CA LEU A 69 -8.61 -0.98 1.49
C LEU A 69 -9.05 0.46 1.36
N VAL A 70 -9.07 1.18 2.48
CA VAL A 70 -9.24 2.64 2.52
C VAL A 70 -7.86 3.27 2.40
N LEU A 71 -7.63 4.05 1.35
CA LEU A 71 -6.34 4.61 0.99
C LEU A 71 -6.46 6.13 0.82
N GLY A 72 -5.45 6.89 1.23
CA GLY A 72 -5.40 8.33 0.97
C GLY A 72 -5.00 8.69 -0.46
N LYS A 73 -4.62 7.71 -1.29
CA LYS A 73 -4.16 7.88 -2.68
C LYS A 73 -4.49 6.63 -3.51
N ASN A 74 -4.40 6.76 -4.83
CA ASN A 74 -4.61 5.66 -5.78
C ASN A 74 -3.71 4.45 -5.49
N ALA A 75 -4.26 3.24 -5.64
CA ALA A 75 -3.53 2.02 -5.34
C ALA A 75 -2.50 1.71 -6.41
N SER A 76 -1.30 1.33 -5.97
CA SER A 76 -0.29 0.80 -6.89
C SER A 76 -0.73 -0.57 -7.44
N LEU A 77 -0.23 -0.93 -8.62
CA LEU A 77 -0.46 -2.25 -9.21
C LEU A 77 0.04 -3.39 -8.30
N ILE A 78 1.11 -3.13 -7.53
CA ILE A 78 1.66 -4.07 -6.55
C ILE A 78 0.67 -4.28 -5.40
N LEU A 79 0.11 -3.19 -4.86
CA LEU A 79 -0.87 -3.25 -3.77
C LEU A 79 -2.13 -4.03 -4.21
N ARG A 80 -2.61 -3.80 -5.44
CA ARG A 80 -3.73 -4.55 -6.02
C ARG A 80 -3.45 -6.06 -6.11
N ARG A 81 -2.22 -6.44 -6.50
CA ARG A 81 -1.80 -7.85 -6.53
C ARG A 81 -1.75 -8.44 -5.11
N HIS A 82 -1.10 -7.74 -4.17
CA HIS A 82 -1.00 -8.23 -2.79
C HIS A 82 -2.36 -8.34 -2.11
N LEU A 83 -3.32 -7.45 -2.45
CA LEU A 83 -4.70 -7.56 -1.99
C LEU A 83 -5.38 -8.85 -2.50
N LYS A 84 -5.18 -9.22 -3.77
CA LYS A 84 -5.68 -10.49 -4.30
C LYS A 84 -5.01 -11.69 -3.64
N GLU A 85 -3.69 -11.66 -3.50
CA GLU A 85 -2.93 -12.71 -2.81
C GLU A 85 -3.36 -12.86 -1.34
N PHE A 86 -3.69 -11.74 -0.69
CA PHE A 86 -4.27 -11.74 0.65
C PHE A 86 -5.62 -12.43 0.68
N ILE A 87 -6.52 -12.14 -0.25
CA ILE A 87 -7.82 -12.82 -0.35
C ILE A 87 -7.64 -14.32 -0.51
N ASP A 88 -6.81 -14.76 -1.46
CA ASP A 88 -6.56 -16.17 -1.72
C ASP A 88 -6.00 -16.89 -0.49
N ARG A 89 -5.05 -16.24 0.20
CA ARG A 89 -4.42 -16.81 1.40
C ARG A 89 -5.37 -16.80 2.59
N PHE A 90 -6.19 -15.77 2.74
CA PHE A 90 -7.22 -15.67 3.77
C PHE A 90 -8.26 -16.77 3.61
N GLU A 91 -8.82 -16.95 2.41
CA GLU A 91 -9.82 -17.99 2.14
C GLU A 91 -9.24 -19.39 2.33
N LYS A 92 -7.99 -19.64 1.91
CA LYS A 92 -7.30 -20.91 2.17
C LYS A 92 -7.09 -21.16 3.67
N THR A 93 -6.69 -20.14 4.41
CA THR A 93 -6.42 -20.27 5.86
C THR A 93 -7.70 -20.56 6.65
N PHE A 94 -8.83 -19.99 6.22
CA PHE A 94 -10.12 -20.10 6.92
C PHE A 94 -11.15 -20.94 6.15
N ASN A 95 -10.72 -21.82 5.24
CA ASN A 95 -11.59 -22.59 4.37
C ASN A 95 -12.59 -23.49 5.13
N ASP A 96 -12.18 -24.02 6.28
CA ASP A 96 -13.05 -24.89 7.10
C ASP A 96 -14.09 -24.09 7.90
N ILE A 97 -13.83 -22.78 8.09
CA ILE A 97 -14.62 -21.91 8.96
C ILE A 97 -15.61 -21.08 8.14
N LEU A 98 -15.14 -20.45 7.04
CA LEU A 98 -15.93 -19.51 6.24
C LEU A 98 -17.27 -20.07 5.74
N PRO A 99 -17.39 -21.32 5.21
CA PRO A 99 -18.65 -21.84 4.69
C PRO A 99 -19.75 -21.97 5.75
N ASN A 100 -19.37 -22.23 7.00
CA ASN A 100 -20.29 -22.49 8.12
C ASN A 100 -20.25 -21.38 9.18
N TRP A 101 -19.65 -20.24 8.87
CA TRP A 101 -19.45 -19.17 9.84
C TRP A 101 -20.79 -18.55 10.26
N ARG A 102 -21.00 -18.42 11.58
CA ARG A 102 -22.27 -17.92 12.16
C ARG A 102 -22.09 -16.66 13.02
N GLY A 103 -20.98 -15.94 12.86
CA GLY A 103 -20.74 -14.70 13.60
C GLY A 103 -19.58 -14.78 14.60
N GLN A 104 -18.93 -15.92 14.79
CA GLN A 104 -17.86 -16.06 15.79
C GLN A 104 -16.60 -15.26 15.37
N LEU A 105 -16.22 -14.24 16.16
CA LEU A 105 -15.07 -13.38 15.86
C LEU A 105 -13.70 -14.01 16.14
N ASN A 106 -13.64 -14.94 17.10
CA ASN A 106 -12.37 -15.47 17.62
C ASN A 106 -11.53 -16.19 16.57
N HIS A 107 -12.17 -16.73 15.53
CA HIS A 107 -11.47 -17.40 14.45
C HIS A 107 -10.57 -16.46 13.65
N PHE A 108 -10.88 -15.17 13.56
CA PHE A 108 -10.18 -14.23 12.68
C PHE A 108 -9.18 -13.32 13.41
N ARG A 109 -8.96 -13.49 14.71
CA ARG A 109 -8.06 -12.62 15.50
C ARG A 109 -6.64 -12.56 14.94
N ASN A 110 -6.13 -13.68 14.42
CA ASN A 110 -4.78 -13.77 13.85
C ASN A 110 -4.68 -13.23 12.42
N SER A 111 -5.78 -12.73 11.83
CA SER A 111 -5.76 -12.18 10.47
C SER A 111 -4.82 -10.97 10.35
N GLY A 112 -4.55 -10.26 11.46
CA GLY A 112 -3.58 -9.17 11.48
C GLY A 112 -2.17 -9.60 11.03
N ILE A 113 -1.76 -10.83 11.35
CA ILE A 113 -0.46 -11.39 10.93
C ILE A 113 -0.44 -11.58 9.40
N LEU A 114 -1.50 -12.16 8.84
CA LEU A 114 -1.63 -12.34 7.38
C LEU A 114 -1.61 -11.00 6.63
N VAL A 115 -2.25 -9.97 7.22
CA VAL A 115 -2.25 -8.63 6.65
C VAL A 115 -0.84 -8.04 6.64
N ASP A 116 -0.10 -8.14 7.75
CA ASP A 116 1.26 -7.60 7.81
C ASP A 116 2.22 -8.35 6.87
N GLU A 117 2.16 -9.68 6.83
CA GLU A 117 3.03 -10.48 5.95
C GLU A 117 2.92 -10.11 4.47
N LEU A 118 1.72 -9.77 3.99
CA LEU A 118 1.46 -9.49 2.58
C LEU A 118 1.48 -7.99 2.24
N LEU A 119 1.02 -7.14 3.16
CA LEU A 119 0.92 -5.69 2.93
C LEU A 119 2.04 -4.90 3.61
N ASN A 120 2.89 -5.52 4.43
CA ASN A 120 3.95 -4.90 5.23
C ASN A 120 3.44 -3.71 6.07
N THR A 121 2.26 -3.84 6.68
CA THR A 121 1.61 -2.76 7.43
C THR A 121 2.43 -2.32 8.65
N SER A 122 3.30 -3.17 9.18
CA SER A 122 4.25 -2.84 10.23
C SER A 122 5.12 -1.63 9.91
N ILE A 123 5.36 -1.29 8.63
CA ILE A 123 6.16 -0.11 8.27
C ILE A 123 5.49 1.22 8.61
N ILE A 124 4.15 1.25 8.72
CA ILE A 124 3.40 2.47 9.01
C ILE A 124 3.14 2.67 10.51
N LEU A 125 3.38 1.64 11.32
CA LEU A 125 3.26 1.71 12.77
C LEU A 125 4.36 2.61 13.37
N PRO A 126 4.18 3.15 14.59
CA PRO A 126 5.27 3.75 15.32
C PRO A 126 6.38 2.71 15.54
N HIS A 127 7.64 3.13 15.47
CA HIS A 127 8.81 2.29 15.71
C HIS A 127 9.61 2.82 16.87
N GLN A 128 10.21 1.91 17.63
CA GLN A 128 11.22 2.21 18.64
C GLN A 128 12.59 1.71 18.18
N ILE A 129 13.63 2.26 18.80
CA ILE A 129 15.00 1.81 18.63
C ILE A 129 15.30 0.74 19.68
N SER A 130 15.65 -0.46 19.22
CA SER A 130 16.18 -1.52 20.07
C SER A 130 17.71 -1.52 20.01
N TYR A 131 18.34 -1.48 21.18
CA TYR A 131 19.78 -1.50 21.32
C TYR A 131 20.28 -2.92 21.60
N ASP A 132 20.48 -3.70 20.54
CA ASP A 132 21.42 -4.82 20.58
C ASP A 132 22.78 -4.34 20.03
N PHE A 133 23.79 -4.35 20.90
CA PHE A 133 25.15 -3.87 20.59
C PHE A 133 25.80 -4.63 19.43
N SER A 134 25.40 -5.89 19.20
CA SER A 134 25.87 -6.68 18.05
C SER A 134 25.29 -6.17 16.73
N SER A 135 24.01 -5.82 16.72
CA SER A 135 23.26 -5.38 15.52
C SER A 135 23.76 -4.05 14.94
N VAL A 136 24.22 -3.12 15.78
CA VAL A 136 24.69 -1.79 15.33
C VAL A 136 26.07 -1.88 14.67
N LYS A 137 26.97 -2.74 15.18
CA LYS A 137 28.30 -2.96 14.58
C LYS A 137 28.23 -3.63 13.22
N ASP A 138 27.20 -4.45 13.02
CA ASP A 138 26.92 -5.19 11.79
C ASP A 138 26.37 -4.33 10.65
N LEU A 139 26.05 -3.06 10.87
CA LEU A 139 25.53 -2.16 9.85
C LEU A 139 26.60 -1.91 8.77
N LYS A 140 26.38 -2.49 7.59
CA LYS A 140 27.30 -2.43 6.46
C LYS A 140 27.12 -1.15 5.66
N ASN A 141 25.90 -0.60 5.65
CA ASN A 141 25.56 0.55 4.84
C ASN A 141 25.80 1.87 5.60
N PRO A 142 26.61 2.82 5.06
CA PRO A 142 26.78 4.14 5.65
C PRO A 142 25.47 4.91 5.78
N HIS A 143 24.48 4.68 4.90
CA HIS A 143 23.16 5.30 5.00
C HIS A 143 22.42 4.86 6.27
N SER A 144 22.55 3.60 6.69
CA SER A 144 21.86 3.06 7.88
C SER A 144 22.33 3.72 9.17
N LYS A 145 23.64 3.99 9.29
CA LYS A 145 24.20 4.67 10.47
C LYS A 145 23.67 6.10 10.59
N GLU A 146 23.46 6.77 9.48
CA GLU A 146 22.96 8.14 9.46
C GLU A 146 21.45 8.20 9.71
N VAL A 147 20.68 7.28 9.11
CA VAL A 147 19.26 7.09 9.42
C VAL A 147 19.08 6.80 10.91
N LEU A 148 19.92 5.95 11.50
CA LEU A 148 19.86 5.63 12.93
C LEU A 148 20.14 6.87 13.80
N LYS A 149 21.14 7.70 13.45
CA LYS A 149 21.42 8.94 14.18
C LYS A 149 20.23 9.90 14.13
N VAL A 150 19.62 10.11 12.97
CA VAL A 150 18.45 10.98 12.85
C VAL A 150 17.27 10.39 13.63
N ALA A 151 17.07 9.07 13.60
CA ALA A 151 16.05 8.41 14.40
C ALA A 151 16.23 8.66 15.90
N GLN A 152 17.47 8.60 16.41
CA GLN A 152 17.78 8.94 17.80
C GLN A 152 17.43 10.39 18.11
N SER A 153 17.86 11.34 17.27
CA SER A 153 17.51 12.76 17.43
C SER A 153 16.00 12.99 17.39
N CYS A 154 15.24 12.29 16.55
CA CYS A 154 13.78 12.39 16.52
C CYS A 154 13.11 11.93 17.84
N CYS A 155 13.69 10.95 18.53
CA CYS A 155 13.21 10.52 19.85
C CYS A 155 13.57 11.53 20.94
N GLU A 156 14.82 11.99 20.95
CA GLU A 156 15.35 12.95 21.93
C GLU A 156 14.64 14.31 21.84
N GLU A 157 14.50 14.87 20.63
CA GLU A 157 13.88 16.19 20.40
C GLU A 157 12.38 16.20 20.72
N ALA A 158 11.69 15.06 20.56
CA ALA A 158 10.26 14.95 20.79
C ALA A 158 9.91 14.34 22.17
N GLU A 159 10.92 14.12 23.03
CA GLU A 159 10.78 13.52 24.37
C GLU A 159 9.91 12.23 24.37
N ARG A 160 10.10 11.36 23.37
CA ARG A 160 9.33 10.12 23.22
C ARG A 160 10.19 8.95 22.75
N GLU A 161 9.82 7.74 23.17
CA GLU A 161 10.56 6.51 22.85
C GLU A 161 10.28 5.93 21.45
N PHE A 162 9.39 6.57 20.68
CA PHE A 162 8.96 6.09 19.37
C PHE A 162 8.88 7.19 18.31
N PHE A 163 8.85 6.80 17.04
CA PHE A 163 8.62 7.70 15.91
C PHE A 163 7.95 6.97 14.75
N PHE A 164 7.37 7.71 13.81
CA PHE A 164 6.84 7.13 12.58
C PHE A 164 7.90 7.11 11.49
N ILE A 165 7.98 6.02 10.71
CA ILE A 165 8.90 5.93 9.56
C ILE A 165 8.67 7.07 8.56
N ALA A 166 7.43 7.52 8.39
CA ALA A 166 7.12 8.67 7.54
C ALA A 166 7.78 9.97 8.02
N THR A 167 7.78 10.21 9.34
CA THR A 167 8.49 11.35 9.97
C THR A 167 9.99 11.18 9.79
N LEU A 168 10.54 9.99 10.07
CA LEU A 168 11.96 9.72 9.90
C LEU A 168 12.43 9.93 8.45
N LEU A 169 11.65 9.48 7.46
CA LEU A 169 11.95 9.67 6.05
C LEU A 169 12.09 11.16 5.70
N LYS A 170 11.19 12.00 6.22
CA LYS A 170 11.21 13.44 6.02
C LYS A 170 12.43 14.08 6.70
N GLU A 171 12.64 13.78 7.99
CA GLU A 171 13.74 14.34 8.77
C GLU A 171 15.12 13.96 8.20
N VAL A 172 15.29 12.71 7.75
CA VAL A 172 16.54 12.30 7.11
C VAL A 172 16.72 13.04 5.78
N ALA A 173 15.67 13.17 4.96
CA ALA A 173 15.76 13.88 3.69
C ALA A 173 16.18 15.35 3.90
N ASP A 174 15.57 16.02 4.88
CA ASP A 174 15.81 17.43 5.19
C ASP A 174 17.22 17.65 5.78
N ARG A 175 17.70 16.76 6.65
CA ARG A 175 19.00 16.90 7.35
C ARG A 175 20.21 16.41 6.53
N THR A 176 20.01 15.44 5.64
CA THR A 176 21.12 14.74 4.97
C THR A 176 21.20 15.01 3.47
N ASN A 177 20.20 15.68 2.89
CA ASN A 177 20.05 15.92 1.45
C ASN A 177 20.18 14.63 0.60
N LYS A 178 19.90 13.47 1.21
CA LYS A 178 19.94 12.16 0.57
C LYS A 178 18.68 11.90 -0.21
N ASP A 179 18.81 11.09 -1.25
CA ASP A 179 17.65 10.70 -2.02
C ASP A 179 16.82 9.64 -1.28
N THR A 180 15.52 9.62 -1.55
CA THR A 180 14.56 8.73 -0.88
C THR A 180 15.00 7.27 -0.90
N ALA A 181 15.62 6.80 -1.99
CA ALA A 181 16.02 5.40 -2.12
C ALA A 181 17.19 5.06 -1.19
N GLU A 182 18.15 5.97 -1.01
CA GLU A 182 19.24 5.84 -0.03
C GLU A 182 18.71 5.72 1.40
N ILE A 183 17.72 6.55 1.73
CA ILE A 183 17.08 6.55 3.06
C ILE A 183 16.32 5.24 3.28
N PHE A 184 15.56 4.78 2.28
CA PHE A 184 14.83 3.52 2.36
C PHE A 184 15.74 2.30 2.52
N MET A 185 16.90 2.28 1.85
CA MET A 185 17.90 1.23 2.07
C MET A 185 18.38 1.19 3.52
N GLY A 186 18.59 2.37 4.12
CA GLY A 186 18.97 2.49 5.52
C GLY A 186 17.90 1.95 6.47
N ILE A 187 16.66 2.41 6.29
CA ILE A 187 15.51 1.95 7.08
C ILE A 187 15.32 0.44 6.96
N LYS A 188 15.43 -0.10 5.74
CA LYS A 188 15.29 -1.55 5.50
C LYS A 188 16.34 -2.35 6.26
N GLU A 189 17.62 -1.99 6.17
CA GLU A 189 18.67 -2.71 6.91
C GLU A 189 18.43 -2.65 8.42
N LEU A 190 18.04 -1.48 8.95
CA LEU A 190 17.75 -1.33 10.37
C LEU A 190 16.57 -2.20 10.83
N ARG A 191 15.52 -2.34 10.00
CA ARG A 191 14.39 -3.24 10.28
C ARG A 191 14.79 -4.72 10.16
N ASP A 192 15.51 -5.09 9.11
CA ASP A 192 16.00 -6.46 8.90
C ASP A 192 16.90 -6.92 10.06
N LYS A 193 17.68 -5.98 10.64
CA LYS A 193 18.52 -6.20 11.83
C LYS A 193 17.80 -6.03 13.17
N LYS A 194 16.47 -5.83 13.16
CA LYS A 194 15.63 -5.63 14.35
C LYS A 194 16.08 -4.47 15.26
N ILE A 195 16.77 -3.48 14.69
CA ILE A 195 17.13 -2.24 15.40
C ILE A 195 15.91 -1.31 15.42
N LEU A 196 15.16 -1.24 14.31
CA LEU A 196 13.86 -0.56 14.29
C LEU A 196 12.76 -1.59 14.41
N ILE A 197 12.03 -1.54 15.52
CA ILE A 197 10.96 -2.49 15.83
C ILE A 197 9.63 -1.74 15.87
N PRO A 198 8.60 -2.19 15.13
CA PRO A 198 7.27 -1.59 15.21
C PRO A 198 6.62 -1.84 16.58
N ILE A 199 5.83 -0.89 17.04
CA ILE A 199 5.04 -0.94 18.27
C ILE A 199 3.57 -0.95 17.87
N GLU A 200 2.77 -1.83 18.47
CA GLU A 200 1.32 -1.76 18.29
C GLU A 200 0.75 -0.58 19.07
N ILE A 201 -0.03 0.28 18.39
CA ILE A 201 -0.65 1.48 19.01
C ILE A 201 -1.61 1.08 20.14
N SER A 202 -2.27 -0.08 20.01
CA SER A 202 -3.10 -0.67 21.06
C SER A 202 -2.35 -0.91 22.37
N ALA A 203 -1.03 -1.14 22.33
CA ALA A 203 -0.20 -1.30 23.53
C ALA A 203 0.12 0.04 24.23
N ILE A 204 -0.02 1.17 23.54
CA ILE A 204 0.28 2.51 24.04
C ILE A 204 -0.98 3.15 24.66
N GLU A 205 -2.17 2.85 24.13
CA GLU A 205 -3.45 3.49 24.51
C GLU A 205 -4.48 2.55 25.16
N ALA A 206 -4.08 1.36 25.63
CA ALA A 206 -5.00 0.40 26.26
C ALA A 206 -5.61 0.95 27.57
N GLN A 207 -6.66 1.75 27.46
CA GLN A 207 -7.57 1.98 28.58
C GLN A 207 -8.48 0.75 28.71
N PRO A 208 -8.62 0.17 29.92
CA PRO A 208 -9.57 -0.91 30.15
C PRO A 208 -10.97 -0.43 29.79
N VAL A 209 -11.73 -1.27 29.07
CA VAL A 209 -13.11 -0.95 28.66
C VAL A 209 -13.92 -0.63 29.90
N SER A 210 -14.54 0.54 29.92
CA SER A 210 -15.32 0.99 31.08
C SER A 210 -16.58 0.13 31.25
N GLN A 211 -17.09 0.03 32.48
CA GLN A 211 -18.34 -0.69 32.74
C GLN A 211 -19.52 -0.08 31.95
N GLN A 212 -19.51 1.23 31.70
CA GLN A 212 -20.51 1.92 30.89
C GLN A 212 -20.46 1.44 29.42
N GLU A 213 -19.26 1.28 28.85
CA GLU A 213 -19.10 0.72 27.51
C GLU A 213 -19.53 -0.75 27.44
N ILE A 214 -19.21 -1.56 28.45
CA ILE A 214 -19.67 -2.95 28.51
C ILE A 214 -21.20 -3.01 28.51
N ASN A 215 -21.87 -2.11 29.24
CA ASN A 215 -23.32 -2.02 29.25
C ASN A 215 -23.89 -1.60 27.88
N LEU A 216 -23.22 -0.67 27.18
CA LEU A 216 -23.61 -0.26 25.82
C LEU A 216 -23.43 -1.40 24.81
N ILE A 217 -22.34 -2.17 24.90
CA ILE A 217 -22.10 -3.36 24.09
C ILE A 217 -23.21 -4.38 24.33
N ASN A 218 -23.54 -4.65 25.60
CA ASN A 218 -24.62 -5.56 25.95
C ASN A 218 -25.96 -5.11 25.34
N GLN A 219 -26.32 -3.83 25.43
CA GLN A 219 -27.54 -3.32 24.81
C GLN A 219 -27.57 -3.52 23.29
N LYS A 220 -26.46 -3.20 22.60
CA LYS A 220 -26.34 -3.39 21.14
C LYS A 220 -26.32 -4.87 20.72
N VAL A 221 -25.81 -5.78 21.55
CA VAL A 221 -25.77 -7.22 21.25
C VAL A 221 -27.11 -7.90 21.56
N VAL A 222 -27.80 -7.47 22.62
CA VAL A 222 -29.12 -8.02 22.99
C VAL A 222 -30.16 -7.77 21.90
N SER A 223 -30.09 -6.63 21.21
CA SER A 223 -30.99 -6.28 20.10
C SER A 223 -30.81 -7.16 18.85
N LEU A 224 -29.74 -7.96 18.77
CA LEU A 224 -29.54 -8.90 17.67
C LEU A 224 -30.47 -10.12 17.83
N THR A 225 -31.33 -10.36 16.85
CA THR A 225 -32.35 -11.43 16.91
C THR A 225 -31.82 -12.81 16.51
N ASN A 226 -30.64 -12.87 15.88
CA ASN A 226 -30.17 -14.05 15.15
C ASN A 226 -29.18 -14.94 15.95
N LEU A 227 -28.96 -14.63 17.23
CA LEU A 227 -27.98 -15.30 18.09
C LEU A 227 -28.65 -15.84 19.35
N THR A 228 -28.19 -17.00 19.82
CA THR A 228 -28.57 -17.56 21.13
C THR A 228 -27.98 -16.73 22.27
N ASN A 229 -28.52 -16.88 23.49
CA ASN A 229 -28.03 -16.15 24.66
C ASN A 229 -26.55 -16.44 24.98
N GLU A 230 -26.10 -17.69 24.78
CA GLU A 230 -24.69 -18.06 24.95
C GLU A 230 -23.78 -17.40 23.90
N GLU A 231 -24.22 -17.37 22.64
CA GLU A 231 -23.50 -16.71 21.56
C GLU A 231 -23.42 -15.19 21.77
N LYS A 232 -24.49 -14.58 22.28
CA LYS A 232 -24.52 -13.16 22.66
C LYS A 232 -23.50 -12.86 23.76
N GLN A 233 -23.46 -13.67 24.81
CA GLN A 233 -22.52 -13.48 25.91
C GLN A 233 -21.06 -13.63 25.45
N LYS A 234 -20.80 -14.63 24.59
CA LYS A 234 -19.48 -14.82 23.99
C LYS A 234 -19.08 -13.63 23.12
N LEU A 235 -20.02 -13.10 22.33
CA LEU A 235 -19.79 -11.94 21.48
C LEU A 235 -19.46 -10.68 22.29
N VAL A 236 -20.15 -10.45 23.41
CA VAL A 236 -19.85 -9.33 24.31
C VAL A 236 -18.41 -9.42 24.83
N ASN A 237 -17.99 -10.61 25.26
CA ASN A 237 -16.63 -10.85 25.74
C ASN A 237 -15.59 -10.62 24.64
N ASP A 238 -15.89 -11.02 23.40
CA ASP A 238 -15.01 -10.81 22.25
C ASP A 238 -14.89 -9.32 21.89
N LEU A 239 -16.01 -8.58 21.89
CA LEU A 239 -16.04 -7.15 21.59
C LEU A 239 -15.37 -6.28 22.66
N ALA A 240 -15.37 -6.75 23.92
CA ALA A 240 -14.67 -6.08 25.02
C ALA A 240 -13.13 -6.16 24.87
N GLN A 241 -12.62 -7.06 24.03
CA GLN A 241 -11.19 -7.17 23.76
C GLN A 241 -10.73 -6.37 22.52
N LEU A 242 -11.66 -5.75 21.80
CA LEU A 242 -11.38 -4.93 20.61
C LEU A 242 -11.28 -3.45 20.96
N GLY A 243 -10.51 -2.71 20.16
CA GLY A 243 -10.48 -1.25 20.24
C GLY A 243 -11.84 -0.63 19.86
N PRO A 244 -12.12 0.63 20.27
CA PRO A 244 -13.42 1.28 20.01
C PRO A 244 -13.83 1.28 18.53
N VAL A 245 -12.86 1.56 17.65
CA VAL A 245 -13.08 1.64 16.19
C VAL A 245 -13.41 0.27 15.58
N GLU A 246 -12.66 -0.77 15.97
CA GLU A 246 -12.86 -2.15 15.50
C GLU A 246 -14.22 -2.70 15.95
N ARG A 247 -14.58 -2.40 17.19
CA ARG A 247 -15.86 -2.76 17.81
C ARG A 247 -17.04 -2.13 17.08
N GLU A 248 -16.98 -0.84 16.79
CA GLU A 248 -18.07 -0.14 16.10
C GLU A 248 -18.24 -0.61 14.65
N ALA A 249 -17.13 -0.89 13.95
CA ALA A 249 -17.16 -1.49 12.62
C ALA A 249 -17.89 -2.83 12.62
N TYR A 250 -17.62 -3.67 13.62
CA TYR A 250 -18.27 -4.96 13.76
C TYR A 250 -19.77 -4.82 14.05
N LEU A 251 -20.14 -4.01 15.05
CA LEU A 251 -21.54 -3.79 15.46
C LEU A 251 -22.38 -3.22 14.32
N THR A 252 -21.85 -2.22 13.60
CA THR A 252 -22.52 -1.62 12.44
C THR A 252 -22.75 -2.64 11.32
N SER A 253 -21.80 -3.57 11.12
CA SER A 253 -21.94 -4.60 10.09
C SER A 253 -22.95 -5.70 10.44
N LEU A 254 -23.25 -5.88 11.73
CA LEU A 254 -24.24 -6.87 12.18
C LEU A 254 -25.68 -6.37 12.06
N THR A 255 -25.91 -5.06 12.14
CA THR A 255 -27.25 -4.47 11.99
C THR A 255 -27.66 -4.34 10.53
N GLY A 256 -26.70 -4.12 9.61
CA GLY A 256 -26.94 -3.91 8.19
C GLY A 256 -26.89 -5.17 7.30
N GLN A 257 -27.01 -6.39 7.85
CA GLN A 257 -26.76 -7.65 7.14
C GLN A 257 -27.42 -7.71 5.75
N GLN A 258 -26.61 -7.66 4.70
CA GLN A 258 -27.03 -7.84 3.32
C GLN A 258 -26.02 -8.71 2.58
N LYS A 259 -26.52 -9.71 1.85
CA LYS A 259 -25.67 -10.54 0.99
C LYS A 259 -24.97 -9.65 -0.04
N ILE A 260 -23.65 -9.78 -0.10
CA ILE A 260 -22.83 -9.06 -1.07
C ILE A 260 -22.92 -9.77 -2.42
N VAL A 261 -23.38 -9.06 -3.43
CA VAL A 261 -23.42 -9.56 -4.81
C VAL A 261 -22.16 -9.09 -5.52
N THR A 262 -21.44 -10.04 -6.13
CA THR A 262 -20.29 -9.73 -6.98
C THR A 262 -20.79 -9.28 -8.34
N ALA A 263 -20.40 -8.09 -8.79
CA ALA A 263 -20.68 -7.69 -10.17
C ALA A 263 -19.91 -8.62 -11.12
N PRO A 264 -20.48 -8.98 -12.29
CA PRO A 264 -19.69 -9.62 -13.33
C PRO A 264 -18.51 -8.70 -13.68
N ILE A 265 -17.32 -9.28 -13.83
CA ILE A 265 -16.08 -8.55 -14.17
C ILE A 265 -16.19 -8.07 -15.62
N LYS A 266 -17.03 -7.08 -15.89
CA LYS A 266 -17.02 -6.37 -17.17
C LYS A 266 -15.99 -5.27 -17.05
N THR A 267 -14.79 -5.52 -17.57
CA THR A 267 -13.73 -4.51 -17.55
C THR A 267 -13.80 -3.70 -18.83
N THR A 268 -14.01 -2.39 -18.69
CA THR A 268 -13.84 -1.44 -19.80
C THR A 268 -12.50 -0.73 -19.67
N ILE A 269 -11.68 -0.73 -20.72
CA ILE A 269 -10.41 0.01 -20.78
C ILE A 269 -10.41 0.81 -22.08
N GLY A 270 -10.74 2.11 -22.01
CA GLY A 270 -11.04 2.90 -23.20
C GLY A 270 -12.21 2.26 -23.96
N ASP A 271 -12.03 1.96 -25.24
CA ASP A 271 -13.07 1.34 -26.08
C ASP A 271 -13.20 -0.19 -25.91
N LEU A 272 -12.30 -0.82 -25.13
CA LEU A 272 -12.28 -2.28 -24.97
C LEU A 272 -13.20 -2.71 -23.83
N SER A 273 -14.36 -3.29 -24.17
CA SER A 273 -15.21 -4.00 -23.22
C SER A 273 -14.84 -5.48 -23.17
N VAL A 274 -14.49 -5.98 -21.98
CA VAL A 274 -14.07 -7.37 -21.76
C VAL A 274 -14.98 -8.01 -20.72
N ASP A 275 -15.65 -9.10 -21.10
CA ASP A 275 -16.64 -9.83 -20.30
C ASP A 275 -16.25 -11.29 -20.01
N ASN A 276 -15.14 -11.77 -20.58
CA ASN A 276 -14.62 -13.11 -20.35
C ASN A 276 -13.09 -13.16 -20.49
N GLN A 277 -12.47 -14.22 -19.96
CA GLN A 277 -11.01 -14.39 -19.94
C GLN A 277 -10.39 -14.46 -21.34
N LYS A 278 -11.12 -14.99 -22.35
CA LYS A 278 -10.65 -15.05 -23.74
C LYS A 278 -10.61 -13.65 -24.36
N ALA A 279 -11.64 -12.85 -24.15
CA ALA A 279 -11.68 -11.45 -24.51
C ALA A 279 -10.58 -10.66 -23.79
N ALA A 280 -10.29 -10.98 -22.52
CA ALA A 280 -9.20 -10.36 -21.76
C ALA A 280 -7.84 -10.62 -22.41
N LYS A 281 -7.53 -11.88 -22.74
CA LYS A 281 -6.28 -12.24 -23.45
C LYS A 281 -6.15 -11.52 -24.80
N LYS A 282 -7.26 -11.37 -25.54
CA LYS A 282 -7.28 -10.60 -26.80
C LYS A 282 -7.01 -9.12 -26.57
N GLY A 283 -7.70 -8.49 -25.60
CA GLY A 283 -7.50 -7.09 -25.24
C GLY A 283 -6.09 -6.80 -24.76
N ILE A 284 -5.52 -7.69 -23.94
CA ILE A 284 -4.10 -7.61 -23.51
C ILE A 284 -3.20 -7.62 -24.74
N LYS A 285 -3.36 -8.58 -25.66
CA LYS A 285 -2.54 -8.67 -26.87
C LYS A 285 -2.61 -7.38 -27.72
N GLU A 286 -3.79 -6.81 -27.85
CA GLU A 286 -4.00 -5.54 -28.56
C GLU A 286 -3.27 -4.37 -27.89
N LEU A 287 -3.44 -4.22 -26.57
CA LEU A 287 -2.74 -3.18 -25.80
C LEU A 287 -1.23 -3.33 -25.88
N LEU A 288 -0.70 -4.55 -25.81
CA LEU A 288 0.74 -4.81 -25.97
C LEU A 288 1.25 -4.45 -27.36
N ASN A 289 0.46 -4.67 -28.41
CA ASN A 289 0.83 -4.24 -29.77
C ASN A 289 0.84 -2.71 -29.89
N ARG A 290 -0.16 -2.02 -29.33
CA ARG A 290 -0.21 -0.55 -29.24
C ARG A 290 0.98 0.02 -28.46
N ALA A 291 1.35 -0.63 -27.35
CA ALA A 291 2.52 -0.26 -26.54
C ALA A 291 3.82 -0.36 -27.35
N LYS A 292 4.04 -1.49 -28.05
CA LYS A 292 5.22 -1.69 -28.91
C LYS A 292 5.30 -0.67 -30.04
N MET A 293 4.18 -0.36 -30.68
CA MET A 293 4.12 0.69 -31.73
C MET A 293 4.48 2.07 -31.18
N ALA A 294 3.95 2.44 -30.00
CA ALA A 294 4.29 3.71 -29.35
C ALA A 294 5.78 3.76 -28.96
N GLN A 295 6.32 2.66 -28.43
CA GLN A 295 7.74 2.53 -28.09
C GLN A 295 8.64 2.66 -29.34
N GLY A 296 8.27 2.04 -30.47
CA GLY A 296 8.99 2.18 -31.74
C GLY A 296 9.03 3.63 -32.26
N LYS A 297 7.99 4.42 -31.96
CA LYS A 297 7.93 5.86 -32.23
C LYS A 297 8.62 6.72 -31.16
N LYS A 298 9.35 6.11 -30.22
CA LYS A 298 9.95 6.77 -29.03
C LYS A 298 8.96 7.53 -28.15
N ASN A 299 7.66 7.22 -28.24
CA ASN A 299 6.63 7.77 -27.36
C ASN A 299 6.48 6.85 -26.14
N PHE A 300 7.42 6.96 -25.20
CA PHE A 300 7.47 6.11 -24.02
C PHE A 300 6.33 6.37 -23.05
N ILE A 301 5.82 7.60 -22.96
CA ILE A 301 4.67 7.94 -22.11
C ILE A 301 3.46 7.09 -22.53
N LYS A 302 3.12 7.14 -23.82
CA LYS A 302 1.99 6.38 -24.36
C LYS A 302 2.22 4.87 -24.32
N ALA A 303 3.46 4.41 -24.48
CA ALA A 303 3.80 3.00 -24.32
C ALA A 303 3.56 2.52 -22.87
N VAL A 304 3.97 3.33 -21.90
CA VAL A 304 3.76 3.06 -20.46
C VAL A 304 2.28 2.97 -20.13
N GLU A 305 1.46 3.91 -20.63
CA GLU A 305 0.00 3.88 -20.46
C GLU A 305 -0.61 2.57 -20.98
N PHE A 306 -0.27 2.17 -22.22
CA PHE A 306 -0.78 0.91 -22.78
C PHE A 306 -0.34 -0.33 -22.00
N TYR A 307 0.92 -0.37 -21.54
CA TYR A 307 1.39 -1.47 -20.68
C TYR A 307 0.70 -1.49 -19.31
N GLN A 308 0.42 -0.33 -18.71
CA GLN A 308 -0.33 -0.24 -17.45
C GLN A 308 -1.75 -0.75 -17.63
N SER A 309 -2.43 -0.33 -18.70
CA SER A 309 -3.76 -0.84 -19.06
C SER A 309 -3.76 -2.35 -19.30
N ALA A 310 -2.74 -2.88 -19.99
CA ALA A 310 -2.61 -4.32 -20.21
C ALA A 310 -2.37 -5.09 -18.90
N ALA A 311 -1.52 -4.55 -18.01
CA ALA A 311 -1.25 -5.14 -16.70
C ALA A 311 -2.51 -5.13 -15.82
N MET A 312 -3.26 -4.05 -15.84
CA MET A 312 -4.53 -3.95 -15.15
C MET A 312 -5.49 -5.02 -15.68
N LEU A 313 -5.68 -5.13 -17.00
CA LEU A 313 -6.53 -6.17 -17.57
C LEU A 313 -6.10 -7.59 -17.19
N ALA A 314 -4.79 -7.87 -17.20
CA ALA A 314 -4.24 -9.15 -16.77
C ALA A 314 -4.50 -9.42 -15.28
N SER A 315 -4.34 -8.42 -14.43
CA SER A 315 -4.64 -8.51 -13.00
C SER A 315 -6.13 -8.78 -12.77
N ASN A 316 -7.01 -8.04 -13.44
CA ASN A 316 -8.46 -8.17 -13.31
C ASN A 316 -8.94 -9.60 -13.58
N TRP A 317 -8.34 -10.24 -14.60
CA TRP A 317 -8.70 -11.58 -15.07
C TRP A 317 -7.79 -12.70 -14.55
N GLU A 318 -7.03 -12.45 -13.49
CA GLU A 318 -6.20 -13.46 -12.79
C GLU A 318 -5.17 -14.15 -13.70
N LEU A 319 -4.70 -13.42 -14.70
CA LEU A 319 -3.67 -13.86 -15.63
C LEU A 319 -2.29 -13.55 -15.05
N THR A 320 -1.93 -14.21 -13.95
CA THR A 320 -0.72 -13.90 -13.15
C THR A 320 0.57 -13.98 -13.97
N ALA A 321 0.71 -15.00 -14.83
CA ALA A 321 1.90 -15.16 -15.65
C ALA A 321 2.04 -14.01 -16.68
N GLU A 322 0.95 -13.63 -17.33
CA GLU A 322 0.88 -12.50 -18.24
C GLU A 322 1.14 -11.19 -17.49
N PHE A 323 0.51 -10.98 -16.33
CA PHE A 323 0.72 -9.80 -15.49
C PHE A 323 2.19 -9.58 -15.16
N LEU A 324 2.89 -10.62 -14.67
CA LEU A 324 4.32 -10.53 -14.33
C LEU A 324 5.19 -10.18 -15.55
N LYS A 325 4.91 -10.80 -16.71
CA LYS A 325 5.60 -10.47 -17.97
C LYS A 325 5.38 -9.01 -18.39
N ILE A 326 4.14 -8.52 -18.25
CA ILE A 326 3.78 -7.13 -18.60
C ILE A 326 4.43 -6.16 -17.61
N GLN A 327 4.43 -6.44 -16.31
CA GLN A 327 5.11 -5.62 -15.30
C GLN A 327 6.60 -5.50 -15.58
N GLU A 328 7.26 -6.61 -15.90
CA GLU A 328 8.68 -6.61 -16.22
C GLU A 328 8.97 -5.80 -17.49
N THR A 329 8.08 -5.90 -18.49
CA THR A 329 8.18 -5.10 -19.73
C THR A 329 7.96 -3.61 -19.44
N LEU A 330 6.91 -3.27 -18.69
CA LEU A 330 6.60 -1.91 -18.24
C LEU A 330 7.78 -1.29 -17.47
N ARG A 331 8.38 -2.05 -16.55
CA ARG A 331 9.55 -1.65 -15.78
C ARG A 331 10.73 -1.34 -16.71
N LYS A 332 11.05 -2.24 -17.65
CA LYS A 332 12.10 -2.01 -18.66
C LYS A 332 11.84 -0.78 -19.52
N THR A 333 10.60 -0.57 -19.98
CA THR A 333 10.22 0.59 -20.78
C THR A 333 10.38 1.90 -20.00
N ARG A 334 10.01 1.93 -18.72
CA ARG A 334 10.24 3.10 -17.84
C ARG A 334 11.72 3.37 -17.62
N ILE A 335 12.51 2.32 -17.38
CA ILE A 335 13.97 2.43 -17.24
C ILE A 335 14.58 3.06 -18.50
N GLU A 336 14.15 2.62 -19.69
CA GLU A 336 14.67 3.15 -20.95
C GLU A 336 14.33 4.65 -21.15
N ASP A 337 13.07 5.04 -20.91
CA ASP A 337 12.65 6.46 -20.95
C ASP A 337 13.49 7.33 -20.02
N LEU A 338 13.67 6.88 -18.77
CA LEU A 338 14.48 7.59 -17.78
C LEU A 338 15.96 7.64 -18.16
N LYS A 339 16.52 6.58 -18.77
CA LYS A 339 17.91 6.58 -19.27
C LYS A 339 18.10 7.62 -20.36
N ILE A 340 17.15 7.77 -21.28
CA ILE A 340 17.18 8.79 -22.33
C ILE A 340 17.11 10.20 -21.71
N LYS A 341 16.15 10.44 -20.81
CA LYS A 341 16.00 11.73 -20.10
C LYS A 341 17.25 12.10 -19.31
N LYS A 342 17.82 11.15 -18.55
CA LYS A 342 19.09 11.33 -17.84
C LYS A 342 20.22 11.74 -18.79
N LYS A 343 20.37 11.02 -19.91
CA LYS A 343 21.43 11.29 -20.88
C LYS A 343 21.29 12.69 -21.51
N ASN A 344 20.08 13.12 -21.84
CA ASN A 344 19.82 14.46 -22.37
C ASN A 344 20.19 15.54 -21.34
N LEU A 345 19.76 15.39 -20.08
CA LEU A 345 20.12 16.30 -18.99
C LEU A 345 21.64 16.37 -18.76
N GLU A 346 22.35 15.25 -18.85
CA GLU A 346 23.81 15.24 -18.75
C GLU A 346 24.48 15.97 -19.92
N ASN A 347 23.94 15.86 -21.14
CA ASN A 347 24.46 16.57 -22.30
C ASN A 347 24.23 18.07 -22.17
N GLU A 348 23.02 18.49 -21.76
CA GLU A 348 22.69 19.89 -21.47
C GLU A 348 23.60 20.46 -20.38
N ALA A 349 23.83 19.70 -19.29
CA ALA A 349 24.74 20.10 -18.23
C ALA A 349 26.17 20.33 -18.76
N ARG A 350 26.67 19.43 -19.63
CA ARG A 350 27.99 19.58 -20.25
C ARG A 350 28.07 20.79 -21.18
N SER A 351 27.00 21.13 -21.90
CA SER A 351 26.94 22.34 -22.72
C SER A 351 26.98 23.59 -21.84
N ALA A 352 26.20 23.65 -20.76
CA ALA A 352 26.23 24.76 -19.81
C ALA A 352 27.62 24.96 -19.16
N VAL A 353 28.35 23.87 -18.87
CA VAL A 353 29.75 23.96 -18.41
C VAL A 353 30.65 24.64 -19.45
N LYS A 354 30.50 24.31 -20.74
CA LYS A 354 31.29 24.94 -21.82
C LYS A 354 31.00 26.43 -21.94
N GLU A 355 29.76 26.83 -21.67
CA GLU A 355 29.31 28.22 -21.66
C GLU A 355 29.65 28.94 -20.34
N LYS A 356 30.33 28.27 -19.40
CA LYS A 356 30.65 28.75 -18.04
C LYS A 356 29.41 29.11 -17.21
N ASN A 357 28.24 28.58 -17.56
CA ASN A 357 27.01 28.69 -16.78
C ASN A 357 26.95 27.56 -15.74
N TYR A 358 27.73 27.69 -14.66
CA TYR A 358 27.86 26.63 -13.65
C TYR A 358 26.60 26.40 -12.82
N LEU A 359 25.76 27.43 -12.64
CA LEU A 359 24.47 27.29 -11.95
C LEU A 359 23.51 26.38 -12.73
N GLU A 360 23.41 26.59 -14.04
CA GLU A 360 22.60 25.73 -14.90
C GLU A 360 23.19 24.31 -14.96
N ALA A 361 24.50 24.18 -15.12
CA ALA A 361 25.17 22.88 -15.12
C ALA A 361 24.88 22.07 -13.84
N SER A 362 25.03 22.70 -12.67
CA SER A 362 24.71 22.08 -11.38
C SER A 362 23.26 21.61 -11.33
N THR A 363 22.32 22.48 -11.70
CA THR A 363 20.88 22.17 -11.71
C THR A 363 20.56 20.98 -12.62
N LYS A 364 21.13 20.94 -13.83
CA LYS A 364 20.94 19.84 -14.79
C LYS A 364 21.55 18.52 -14.28
N PHE A 365 22.72 18.56 -13.63
CA PHE A 365 23.28 17.38 -12.97
C PHE A 365 22.44 16.89 -11.79
N LYS A 366 21.84 17.79 -10.99
CA LYS A 366 20.89 17.41 -9.92
C LYS A 366 19.68 16.67 -10.51
N TYR A 367 19.10 17.18 -11.61
CA TYR A 367 17.99 16.50 -12.28
C TYR A 367 18.39 15.17 -12.91
N ALA A 368 19.58 15.07 -13.50
CA ALA A 368 20.10 13.80 -14.01
C ALA A 368 20.29 12.77 -12.88
N SER A 369 20.80 13.21 -11.72
CA SER A 369 20.92 12.37 -10.52
C SER A 369 19.55 11.86 -10.05
N LYS A 370 18.54 12.74 -10.03
CA LYS A 370 17.15 12.35 -9.72
C LYS A 370 16.63 11.29 -10.68
N MET A 371 16.86 11.43 -11.99
CA MET A 371 16.49 10.40 -12.96
C MET A 371 17.19 9.06 -12.68
N ALA A 372 18.48 9.08 -12.33
CA ALA A 372 19.21 7.87 -11.94
C ALA A 372 18.63 7.20 -10.68
N SER A 373 18.22 7.98 -9.68
CA SER A 373 17.54 7.48 -8.49
C SER A 373 16.19 6.83 -8.85
N GLU A 374 15.39 7.42 -9.74
CA GLU A 374 14.16 6.80 -10.23
C GLU A 374 14.41 5.47 -10.95
N ILE A 375 15.48 5.37 -11.76
CA ILE A 375 15.87 4.11 -12.41
C ILE A 375 16.29 3.06 -11.36
N PHE A 376 17.02 3.47 -10.31
CA PHE A 376 17.39 2.61 -9.20
C PHE A 376 16.16 2.07 -8.45
N LYS A 377 15.16 2.92 -8.18
CA LYS A 377 13.87 2.52 -7.56
C LYS A 377 13.12 1.47 -8.38
N LEU A 378 13.38 1.40 -9.69
CA LEU A 378 12.85 0.38 -10.59
C LEU A 378 13.70 -0.91 -10.63
N GLY A 379 14.68 -1.06 -9.73
CA GLY A 379 15.48 -2.29 -9.56
C GLY A 379 16.78 -2.35 -10.36
N ALA A 380 17.22 -1.27 -10.99
CA ALA A 380 18.50 -1.19 -11.69
C ALA A 380 19.63 -0.81 -10.72
N THR A 381 20.16 -1.81 -10.01
CA THR A 381 21.18 -1.60 -8.96
C THR A 381 22.46 -0.94 -9.45
N GLU A 382 22.78 -1.03 -10.74
CA GLU A 382 23.94 -0.35 -11.33
C GLU A 382 23.84 1.19 -11.25
N MET A 383 22.64 1.74 -11.10
CA MET A 383 22.40 3.18 -11.05
C MET A 383 22.86 3.83 -9.75
N THR A 384 23.12 3.07 -8.68
CA THR A 384 23.63 3.64 -7.41
C THR A 384 24.95 4.38 -7.60
N LYS A 385 25.85 3.84 -8.43
CA LYS A 385 27.13 4.51 -8.75
C LYS A 385 26.90 5.80 -9.56
N GLU A 386 25.91 5.80 -10.42
CA GLU A 386 25.56 6.95 -11.25
C GLU A 386 24.91 8.08 -10.45
N VAL A 387 24.01 7.76 -9.50
CA VAL A 387 23.45 8.74 -8.55
C VAL A 387 24.59 9.47 -7.83
N LYS A 388 25.50 8.71 -7.20
CA LYS A 388 26.67 9.28 -6.50
C LYS A 388 27.53 10.16 -7.42
N ARG A 389 27.85 9.66 -8.63
CA ARG A 389 28.66 10.41 -9.61
C ARG A 389 28.01 11.73 -10.00
N LEU A 390 26.71 11.74 -10.27
CA LEU A 390 25.98 12.91 -10.74
C LEU A 390 25.76 13.92 -9.61
N THR A 391 25.47 13.45 -8.39
CA THR A 391 25.38 14.30 -7.20
C THR A 391 26.72 14.99 -6.91
N ASN A 392 27.84 14.26 -6.99
CA ASN A 392 29.16 14.87 -6.79
C ASN A 392 29.46 15.96 -7.83
N LYS A 393 29.14 15.73 -9.12
CA LYS A 393 29.29 16.74 -10.16
C LYS A 393 28.41 17.96 -9.94
N ALA A 394 27.16 17.76 -9.53
CA ALA A 394 26.26 18.86 -9.20
C ALA A 394 26.85 19.75 -8.09
N ASN A 395 27.36 19.13 -7.02
CA ASN A 395 27.96 19.85 -5.88
C ASN A 395 29.27 20.54 -6.26
N GLU A 396 30.06 19.95 -7.16
CA GLU A 396 31.29 20.56 -7.69
C GLU A 396 30.98 21.88 -8.39
N TYR A 397 30.04 21.89 -9.35
CA TYR A 397 29.69 23.10 -10.08
C TYR A 397 28.91 24.12 -9.24
N GLU A 398 28.18 23.68 -8.22
CA GLU A 398 27.53 24.60 -7.26
C GLU A 398 28.54 25.44 -6.48
N LYS A 399 29.73 24.88 -6.19
CA LYS A 399 30.84 25.60 -5.53
C LYS A 399 31.61 26.53 -6.47
N MET A 400 31.41 26.41 -7.77
CA MET A 400 32.05 27.25 -8.79
C MET A 400 31.18 28.46 -9.20
N LYS A 401 30.01 28.60 -8.59
CA LYS A 401 29.20 29.83 -8.60
C LYS A 401 29.90 30.90 -7.79
#